data_AF-A0A183D2J2-F1
#
_entry.id   AF-A0A183D2J2-F1
#
_cell.length_a   1.000
_cell.length_b   1.000
_cell.length_c   1.000
_cell.angle_alpha   90.00
_cell.angle_beta   90.00
_cell.angle_gamma   90.00
#
_symmetry.space_group_name_H-M   'P 1'
#
loop_
_entity.id
_entity.type
_entity.pdbx_description
1 polymer ?
#
loop_
_entity_poly.entity_id
_entity_poly.type
_entity_poly.pdbx_seq_one_letter_code
_entity_poly.pdbx_strand_id
1 'polypeptide(L)'
;LKQRGAYKIYVVATHALLSGDAPVLIEESVIDQVIVTNTIPHDMQKLRCHKIQTVDISLLICEAIRCINHRESMGQLFRNVTLDD
;
A
#
# COMPACT_ATOMS: atom_id res chain seq x y z
N LEU A 1 14.02 -10.96 -11.74
CA LEU A 1 13.23 -12.01 -11.06
C LEU A 1 12.63 -13.00 -12.06
N LYS A 2 11.86 -12.55 -13.06
CA LYS A 2 11.23 -13.43 -14.07
C LYS A 2 12.22 -14.33 -14.82
N GLN A 3 13.32 -13.78 -15.31
CA GLN A 3 14.39 -14.53 -15.99
C GLN A 3 15.06 -15.61 -15.10
N ARG A 4 14.93 -15.49 -13.77
CA ARG A 4 15.43 -16.48 -12.79
C ARG A 4 14.34 -17.46 -12.33
N GLY A 5 13.22 -17.56 -13.05
CA GLY A 5 12.17 -18.55 -12.79
C GLY A 5 11.11 -18.13 -11.77
N ALA A 6 11.03 -16.87 -11.36
CA ALA A 6 9.96 -16.40 -10.47
C ALA A 6 8.59 -16.52 -11.16
N TYR A 7 7.67 -17.29 -10.57
CA TYR A 7 6.33 -17.51 -11.13
C TYR A 7 5.50 -16.22 -11.10
N LYS A 8 5.48 -15.53 -9.95
CA LYS A 8 4.84 -14.22 -9.74
C LYS A 8 5.79 -13.21 -9.09
N ILE A 9 5.55 -11.93 -9.34
CA ILE A 9 6.30 -10.78 -8.83
C ILE A 9 5.31 -9.79 -8.22
N TYR A 10 5.45 -9.57 -6.92
CA TYR A 10 4.69 -8.59 -6.16
C TYR A 10 5.60 -7.46 -5.72
N VAL A 11 5.11 -6.24 -5.78
CA VAL A 11 5.75 -5.07 -5.18
C VAL A 11 4.89 -4.62 -4.01
N VAL A 12 5.51 -4.41 -2.84
CA VAL A 12 4.82 -3.89 -1.65
C VAL A 12 5.59 -2.67 -1.18
N ALA A 13 4.89 -1.55 -1.00
CA ALA A 13 5.50 -0.31 -0.53
C ALA A 13 4.52 0.51 0.31
N THR A 14 5.02 1.25 1.31
CA THR A 14 4.14 2.11 2.11
C THR A 14 3.60 3.26 1.28
N HIS A 15 4.45 3.98 0.54
CA HIS A 15 4.07 5.25 -0.09
C HIS A 15 3.88 5.15 -1.60
N ALA A 16 2.69 5.53 -2.08
CA ALA A 16 2.30 5.46 -3.48
C ALA A 16 2.55 6.78 -4.24
N LEU A 17 3.80 7.24 -4.35
CA LEU A 17 4.09 8.50 -5.05
C LEU A 17 3.76 8.41 -6.55
N LEU A 18 4.17 7.31 -7.21
CA LEU A 18 3.77 6.93 -8.58
C LEU A 18 3.71 8.09 -9.58
N SER A 19 4.79 8.87 -9.65
CA SER A 19 4.85 10.10 -10.43
C SER A 19 5.00 9.86 -11.93
N GLY A 20 4.56 10.84 -12.73
CA GLY A 20 4.69 10.82 -14.19
C GLY A 20 4.03 9.60 -14.84
N ASP A 21 4.84 8.83 -15.58
CA ASP A 21 4.39 7.64 -16.30
C ASP A 21 4.58 6.33 -15.52
N ALA A 22 4.90 6.40 -14.22
CA ALA A 22 5.06 5.22 -13.39
C ALA A 22 3.90 4.21 -13.50
N PRO A 23 2.60 4.61 -13.51
CA PRO A 23 1.51 3.64 -13.66
C PRO A 23 1.57 2.88 -14.99
N VAL A 24 1.91 3.56 -16.09
CA VAL A 24 2.01 2.93 -17.43
C VAL A 24 3.18 1.96 -17.46
N LEU A 25 4.33 2.36 -16.92
CA LEU A 25 5.51 1.48 -16.84
C LEU A 25 5.23 0.22 -16.01
N ILE A 26 4.47 0.34 -14.92
CA ILE A 26 4.06 -0.80 -14.08
C ILE A 26 3.10 -1.71 -14.86
N GLU A 27 2.11 -1.12 -15.51
CA GLU A 27 1.12 -1.84 -16.33
C GLU A 27 1.79 -2.70 -17.40
N GLU A 28 2.78 -2.16 -18.11
CA GLU A 28 3.51 -2.84 -19.18
C GLU A 28 4.60 -3.81 -18.65
N SER A 29 4.93 -3.74 -17.36
CA SER A 29 5.99 -4.56 -16.76
C SER A 29 5.58 -6.00 -16.49
N VAL A 30 6.58 -6.82 -16.14
CA VAL A 30 6.40 -8.21 -15.67
C VAL A 30 5.87 -8.33 -14.23
N ILE A 31 5.58 -7.20 -13.56
CA ILE A 31 5.00 -7.20 -12.21
C ILE A 31 3.55 -7.68 -12.32
N ASP A 32 3.16 -8.58 -11.42
CA ASP A 32 1.79 -9.09 -11.35
C ASP A 32 0.89 -8.16 -10.53
N GLN A 33 1.42 -7.60 -9.43
CA GLN A 33 0.65 -6.73 -8.54
C GLN A 33 1.54 -5.75 -7.76
N VAL A 34 1.03 -4.53 -7.55
CA VAL A 34 1.66 -3.49 -6.74
C VAL A 34 0.71 -3.16 -5.58
N ILE A 35 1.12 -3.45 -4.35
CA ILE A 35 0.33 -3.26 -3.14
C ILE A 35 0.91 -2.06 -2.40
N VAL A 36 0.10 -1.02 -2.24
CA VAL A 36 0.50 0.23 -1.58
C VAL A 36 -0.51 0.67 -0.56
N THR A 37 -0.15 1.55 0.37
CA THR A 37 -1.13 2.16 1.28
C THR A 37 -1.74 3.43 0.69
N ASN A 38 -2.86 3.89 1.24
CA ASN A 38 -3.44 5.20 0.94
C ASN A 38 -2.76 6.40 1.64
N THR A 39 -1.47 6.29 2.03
CA THR A 39 -0.70 7.43 2.58
C THR A 39 -0.56 8.62 1.62
N ILE A 40 -0.68 8.39 0.31
CA ILE A 40 -0.69 9.42 -0.73
C ILE A 40 -1.91 9.13 -1.62
N PRO A 41 -2.76 10.12 -1.96
CA PRO A 41 -3.85 9.93 -2.92
C PRO A 41 -3.33 9.50 -4.29
N HIS A 42 -3.87 8.42 -4.85
CA HIS A 42 -3.37 7.84 -6.11
C HIS A 42 -4.49 7.26 -7.01
N ASP A 43 -5.71 7.80 -6.92
CA ASP A 43 -6.86 7.31 -7.69
C ASP A 43 -6.65 7.41 -9.20
N MET A 44 -6.04 8.50 -9.67
CA MET A 44 -5.71 8.69 -11.09
C MET A 44 -4.72 7.64 -11.59
N GLN A 45 -3.78 7.22 -10.75
CA GLN A 45 -2.80 6.19 -11.06
C GLN A 45 -3.45 4.80 -11.13
N LYS A 46 -4.40 4.50 -10.24
CA LYS A 46 -5.18 3.24 -10.29
C LYS A 46 -6.04 3.15 -11.55
N LEU A 47 -6.61 4.26 -12.00
CA LEU A 47 -7.33 4.29 -13.29
C LEU A 47 -6.43 3.97 -14.48
N ARG A 48 -5.13 4.28 -14.39
CA ARG A 48 -4.13 4.02 -15.45
C ARG A 48 -3.45 2.65 -15.33
N CYS A 49 -3.59 1.94 -14.21
CA CYS A 49 -2.93 0.65 -13.98
C CYS A 49 -3.74 -0.24 -13.04
N HIS A 50 -4.25 -1.36 -13.58
CA HIS A 50 -5.12 -2.29 -12.85
C HIS A 50 -4.37 -3.16 -11.84
N LYS A 51 -3.04 -3.18 -11.92
CA LYS A 51 -2.17 -3.95 -11.02
C LYS A 51 -2.02 -3.31 -9.64
N ILE A 52 -2.40 -2.04 -9.49
CA ILE A 52 -2.27 -1.30 -8.22
C ILE A 52 -3.43 -1.65 -7.29
N GLN A 53 -3.11 -2.24 -6.14
CA GLN A 53 -4.02 -2.47 -5.03
C GLN A 53 -3.65 -1.56 -3.85
N THR A 54 -4.68 -1.06 -3.18
CA THR A 54 -4.53 -0.15 -2.05
C THR A 54 -4.94 -0.84 -0.77
N VAL A 55 -4.09 -0.80 0.24
CA VAL A 55 -4.40 -1.14 1.64
C VAL A 55 -4.79 0.15 2.34
N ASP A 56 -5.96 0.17 2.95
CA ASP A 56 -6.37 1.30 3.80
C ASP A 56 -5.56 1.26 5.10
N ILE A 57 -5.08 2.42 5.53
CA ILE A 57 -4.43 2.60 6.84
C ILE A 57 -5.14 3.63 7.70
N SER A 58 -6.36 4.03 7.32
CA SER A 58 -7.16 5.03 8.03
C SER A 58 -7.41 4.61 9.49
N LEU A 59 -7.70 3.32 9.74
CA LEU A 59 -7.91 2.81 11.09
C LEU A 59 -6.63 2.90 11.93
N LEU A 60 -5.48 2.53 11.37
CA LEU A 60 -4.19 2.63 12.07
C LEU A 60 -3.88 4.07 12.50
N ILE A 61 -4.15 5.03 11.62
CA ILE A 61 -3.98 6.47 11.93
C ILE A 61 -5.01 6.92 12.98
N CYS A 62 -6.27 6.49 12.86
CA CYS A 62 -7.33 6.79 13.82
C CYS A 62 -6.96 6.31 15.24
N GLU A 63 -6.53 5.07 15.36
CA GLU A 63 -6.12 4.48 16.64
C GLU A 63 -4.87 5.17 17.21
N ALA A 64 -3.93 5.59 16.36
CA ALA A 64 -2.78 6.39 16.80
C ALA A 64 -3.23 7.72 17.42
N ILE A 65 -4.14 8.45 16.76
CA ILE A 65 -4.70 9.70 17.28
C ILE A 65 -5.43 9.44 18.61
N ARG A 66 -6.26 8.39 18.66
CA ARG A 66 -7.01 8.00 19.87
C ARG A 66 -6.06 7.72 21.03
N CYS A 67 -5.00 6.93 20.81
CA CYS A 67 -4.00 6.61 21.82
C CYS A 67 -3.27 7.86 22.34
N ILE A 68 -2.86 8.76 21.45
CA ILE A 68 -2.20 10.02 21.82
C ILE A 68 -3.13 10.87 22.69
N ASN A 69 -4.39 11.00 22.29
CA ASN A 69 -5.38 11.80 23.03
C ASN A 69 -5.66 11.24 24.43
N HIS A 70 -5.73 9.91 24.57
CA HIS A 70 -6.02 9.23 25.85
C HIS A 70 -4.76 8.87 26.65
N ARG A 71 -3.56 9.21 26.15
CA ARG A 71 -2.26 8.85 26.75
C ARG A 71 -2.08 7.34 26.95
N GLU A 72 -2.63 6.56 26.02
CA GLU A 72 -2.51 5.11 26.01
C GLU A 72 -1.21 4.66 25.34
N SER A 73 -0.83 3.39 25.55
CA SER A 73 0.37 2.83 24.92
C SER A 73 0.17 2.60 23.42
N MET A 74 1.03 3.20 22.60
CA MET A 74 1.10 2.98 21.15
C MET A 74 1.48 1.53 20.77
N GLY A 75 1.99 0.74 21.71
CA GLY A 75 2.41 -0.64 21.46
C GLY A 75 1.27 -1.59 21.06
N GLN A 76 0.00 -1.18 21.20
CA GLN A 76 -1.15 -1.95 20.72
C GLN A 76 -1.30 -1.90 19.19
N LEU A 77 -0.90 -0.79 18.55
CA LEU A 77 -0.99 -0.59 17.09
C LEU A 77 -0.18 -1.61 16.27
N PHE A 78 0.80 -2.25 16.89
CA PHE A 78 1.70 -3.21 16.24
C PHE A 78 1.40 -4.67 16.62
N ARG A 79 0.45 -4.91 17.53
CA ARG A 79 0.14 -6.26 18.03
C ARG A 79 -1.11 -6.86 17.38
N ASN A 80 -2.12 -6.04 17.08
CA ASN A 80 -3.43 -6.49 16.61
C ASN A 80 -3.85 -5.74 15.33
N VAL A 81 -3.06 -5.85 14.25
CA VAL A 81 -3.49 -5.33 12.94
C VAL A 81 -4.19 -6.47 12.21
N THR A 82 -5.53 -6.38 12.08
CA THR A 82 -6.28 -7.33 11.26
C THR A 82 -6.41 -6.79 9.82
N LEU A 83 -6.65 -7.67 8.85
CA LEU A 83 -6.83 -7.29 7.43
C LEU A 83 -8.27 -6.89 7.11
N ASP A 84 -9.19 -7.08 8.05
CA ASP A 84 -10.63 -6.79 7.93
C ASP A 84 -11.01 -5.41 8.49
N ASP A 85 -9.99 -4.63 8.84
CA ASP A 85 -9.99 -3.31 9.46
C ASP A 85 -9.57 -2.22 8.45
#